data_AF-A0A945FK63-F1
#
_entry.id   AF-A0A945FK63-F1
#
_cell.length_a   1.000
_cell.length_b   1.000
_cell.length_c   1.000
_cell.angle_alpha   90.00
_cell.angle_beta   90.00
_cell.angle_gamma   90.00
#
_symmetry.space_group_name_H-M   'P 1'
#
loop_
_entity.id
_entity.type
_entity.pdbx_description
1 polymer ?
#
loop_
_entity_poly.entity_id
_entity_poly.type
_entity_poly.pdbx_seq_one_letter_code
_entity_poly.pdbx_strand_id
1 'polypeptide(L)'
;MGGVERTMDLVERGLPAEDACMGIAGCDNGASILILGNLVSGLNQGCRIIGSDGIMELSTARPPDREVPSDEPMYMPEGPSAKYNYEYGTGRYISSALQGWQEIEAPRHDCWAHQCQEAIDWVEGKIDKPISGADRGRAVQEVMMALFESARKKQRIYMPLKTGVNPLNLMVEKGDLPVEWPGRREVRSRLIRGEGMSWHES
;
A
#
# COMPACT_ATOMS: atom_id res chain seq x y z
N MET A 1 3.07 17.20 -0.85
CA MET A 1 4.05 17.33 0.24
C MET A 1 3.98 16.10 1.12
N GLY A 2 5.09 15.67 1.72
CA GLY A 2 5.13 14.49 2.59
C GLY A 2 5.64 14.77 4.00
N GLY A 3 5.35 13.86 4.91
CA GLY A 3 5.86 13.80 6.28
C GLY A 3 6.11 12.35 6.68
N VAL A 4 7.15 12.13 7.48
CA VAL A 4 7.58 10.80 7.92
C VAL A 4 7.98 10.85 9.39
N GLU A 5 7.58 9.82 10.13
CA GLU A 5 7.99 9.55 11.50
C GLU A 5 8.84 8.28 11.52
N ARG A 6 9.99 8.35 12.20
CA ARG A 6 10.85 7.17 12.41
C ARG A 6 11.50 7.22 13.79
N THR A 7 10.77 6.72 14.77
CA THR A 7 11.20 6.60 16.17
C THR A 7 11.80 5.23 16.46
N MET A 8 11.39 4.17 15.74
CA MET A 8 11.93 2.82 15.87
C MET A 8 12.90 2.48 14.74
N ASP A 9 13.83 1.56 14.98
CA ASP A 9 14.75 1.04 13.96
C ASP A 9 14.08 -0.03 13.07
N LEU A 10 13.03 0.36 12.35
CA LEU A 10 12.30 -0.53 11.46
C LEU A 10 13.01 -0.69 10.12
N VAL A 11 12.98 -1.93 9.61
CA VAL A 11 13.37 -2.28 8.26
C VAL A 11 12.33 -3.19 7.60
N GLU A 12 12.15 -3.04 6.29
CA GLU A 12 11.35 -3.93 5.46
C GLU A 12 12.18 -4.36 4.24
N ARG A 13 12.36 -5.67 4.06
CA ARG A 13 13.19 -6.28 3.02
C ARG A 13 14.61 -5.70 2.98
N GLY A 14 15.16 -5.43 4.16
CA GLY A 14 16.49 -4.85 4.33
C GLY A 14 16.57 -3.33 4.16
N LEU A 15 15.52 -2.66 3.69
CA LEU A 15 15.46 -1.20 3.56
C LEU A 15 14.88 -0.55 4.83
N PRO A 16 15.33 0.66 5.23
CA PRO A 16 14.67 1.44 6.26
C PRO A 16 13.17 1.58 6.01
N ALA A 17 12.39 1.45 7.09
CA ALA A 17 10.96 1.71 7.11
C ALA A 17 10.64 2.79 8.16
N GLU A 18 9.57 3.54 7.90
CA GLU A 18 8.97 4.49 8.82
C GLU A 18 8.05 3.81 9.84
N ASP A 19 7.82 4.48 10.96
CA ASP A 19 6.76 4.13 11.90
C ASP A 19 5.40 4.58 11.38
N ALA A 20 5.34 5.80 10.84
CA ALA A 20 4.14 6.37 10.24
C ALA A 20 4.51 7.43 9.19
N CYS A 21 3.62 7.65 8.21
CA CYS A 21 3.81 8.66 7.18
C CYS A 21 2.50 9.27 6.68
N MET A 22 2.59 10.48 6.13
CA MET A 22 1.52 11.08 5.35
C MET A 22 2.04 11.77 4.10
N GLY A 23 1.17 11.91 3.10
CA GLY A 23 1.45 12.72 1.94
C GLY A 23 0.21 13.28 1.27
N ILE A 24 0.37 14.45 0.67
CA ILE A 24 -0.64 15.10 -0.17
C ILE A 24 -0.08 15.23 -1.58
N ALA A 25 -0.77 14.67 -2.58
CA ALA A 25 -0.45 14.82 -3.99
C ALA A 25 -1.56 15.60 -4.72
N GLY A 26 -1.18 16.51 -5.60
CA GLY A 26 -2.12 17.20 -6.50
C GLY A 26 -2.09 16.55 -7.87
N CYS A 27 -3.27 16.34 -8.46
CA CYS A 27 -3.46 15.81 -9.80
C CYS A 27 -3.62 16.96 -10.81
N ASP A 28 -3.34 16.68 -12.08
CA ASP A 28 -3.48 17.64 -13.19
C ASP A 28 -4.94 18.08 -13.43
N ASN A 29 -5.89 17.20 -13.13
CA ASN A 29 -7.32 17.45 -13.18
C ASN A 29 -7.86 18.27 -11.98
N GLY A 30 -6.99 18.76 -11.09
CA GLY A 30 -7.36 19.54 -9.91
C GLY A 30 -7.77 18.71 -8.68
N ALA A 31 -7.85 17.38 -8.79
CA ALA A 31 -8.06 16.52 -7.63
C ALA A 31 -6.85 16.52 -6.70
N SER A 32 -7.07 16.17 -5.44
CA SER A 32 -6.01 15.98 -4.44
C SER A 32 -6.14 14.59 -3.81
N ILE A 33 -5.00 13.97 -3.53
CA ILE A 33 -4.90 12.66 -2.88
C ILE A 33 -4.20 12.86 -1.55
N LEU A 34 -4.85 12.43 -0.45
CA LEU A 34 -4.24 12.31 0.86
C LEU A 34 -3.93 10.83 1.12
N ILE A 35 -2.65 10.51 1.34
CA ILE A 35 -2.15 9.16 1.63
C ILE A 35 -1.68 9.15 3.09
N LEU A 36 -2.10 8.14 3.84
CA LEU A 36 -1.76 7.96 5.25
C LEU A 36 -1.25 6.52 5.46
N GLY A 37 -0.07 6.37 6.06
CA GLY A 37 0.50 5.09 6.46
C GLY A 37 0.66 5.06 7.97
N ASN A 38 -0.01 4.11 8.63
CA ASN A 38 0.06 3.87 10.09
C ASN A 38 -0.20 5.10 11.00
N LEU A 39 -0.82 6.16 10.49
CA LEU A 39 -1.17 7.36 11.26
C LEU A 39 -2.53 7.29 11.95
N VAL A 40 -3.48 6.57 11.34
CA VAL A 40 -4.87 6.49 11.82
C VAL A 40 -5.28 5.03 11.83
N SER A 41 -5.76 4.57 12.98
CA SER A 41 -6.28 3.21 13.11
C SER A 41 -7.59 3.03 12.35
N GLY A 42 -7.85 1.83 11.84
CA GLY A 42 -9.11 1.49 11.17
C GLY A 42 -9.22 1.95 9.71
N LEU A 43 -8.21 2.61 9.16
CA LEU A 43 -8.07 2.77 7.72
C LEU A 43 -7.47 1.47 7.15
N ASN A 44 -8.34 0.54 6.76
CA ASN A 44 -7.96 -0.69 6.06
C ASN A 44 -7.43 -0.38 4.64
N GLN A 45 -7.20 -1.41 3.83
CA GLN A 45 -6.90 -1.26 2.41
C GLN A 45 -8.11 -0.67 1.69
N GLY A 46 -8.12 0.65 1.48
CA GLY A 46 -9.28 1.36 0.98
C GLY A 46 -9.04 2.84 0.76
N CYS A 47 -10.07 3.55 0.33
CA CYS A 47 -10.00 4.99 0.16
C CYS A 47 -11.38 5.65 0.34
N ARG A 48 -11.36 6.94 0.65
CA ARG A 48 -12.55 7.80 0.60
C ARG A 48 -12.41 8.77 -0.56
N ILE A 49 -13.42 8.82 -1.39
CA ILE A 49 -13.52 9.73 -2.54
C ILE A 49 -14.59 10.77 -2.21
N ILE A 50 -14.22 12.05 -2.27
CA ILE A 50 -15.13 13.17 -2.02
C ILE A 50 -15.29 13.92 -3.34
N GLY A 51 -16.50 13.86 -3.89
CA GLY A 51 -16.87 14.57 -5.12
C GLY A 51 -17.85 15.71 -4.83
N SER A 52 -18.21 16.47 -5.86
CA SER A 52 -19.22 17.53 -5.77
C SER A 52 -20.59 17.01 -5.35
N ASP A 53 -20.91 15.77 -5.75
CA ASP A 53 -22.26 15.21 -5.62
C ASP A 53 -22.40 14.32 -4.39
N GLY A 54 -21.29 14.00 -3.71
CA GLY A 54 -21.32 13.08 -2.60
C GLY A 54 -19.98 12.48 -2.21
N ILE A 55 -20.06 11.42 -1.41
CA ILE A 55 -18.91 10.71 -0.85
C ILE A 55 -19.04 9.24 -1.20
N MET A 56 -17.94 8.62 -1.60
CA MET A 56 -17.81 7.18 -1.75
C MET A 56 -16.72 6.66 -0.81
N GLU A 57 -16.97 5.53 -0.18
CA GLU A 57 -16.01 4.81 0.64
C GLU A 57 -15.79 3.42 0.03
N LEU A 58 -14.52 3.10 -0.21
CA LEU A 58 -14.06 1.80 -0.64
C LEU A 58 -13.22 1.20 0.49
N SER A 59 -13.44 -0.07 0.82
CA SER A 59 -12.73 -0.78 1.88
C SER A 59 -12.54 -2.24 1.49
N THR A 60 -11.78 -2.98 2.32
CA THR A 60 -11.86 -4.43 2.36
C THR A 60 -12.67 -4.90 3.56
N ALA A 61 -13.20 -6.12 3.45
CA ALA A 61 -13.84 -6.88 4.52
C ALA A 61 -13.37 -8.34 4.47
N ARG A 62 -13.67 -9.09 5.53
CA ARG A 62 -13.31 -10.50 5.66
C ARG A 62 -14.55 -11.35 5.86
N PRO A 63 -14.60 -12.56 5.28
CA PRO A 63 -15.68 -13.49 5.55
C PRO A 63 -15.54 -14.04 6.99
N PRO A 64 -16.58 -14.68 7.52
CA PRO A 64 -16.50 -15.38 8.80
C PRO A 64 -15.35 -16.39 8.83
N ASP A 65 -14.70 -16.56 9.98
CA ASP A 65 -13.53 -17.44 10.14
C ASP A 65 -13.76 -18.88 9.63
N ARG A 66 -14.99 -19.40 9.75
CA ARG A 66 -15.38 -20.74 9.26
C ARG A 66 -15.36 -20.89 7.73
N GLU A 67 -15.32 -19.78 7.00
CA GLU A 67 -15.28 -19.74 5.53
C GLU A 67 -13.87 -19.47 4.99
N VAL A 68 -12.91 -19.18 5.87
CA VAL A 68 -11.52 -19.02 5.50
C VAL A 68 -10.93 -20.41 5.22
N PRO A 69 -10.33 -20.66 4.05
CA PRO A 69 -9.68 -21.93 3.76
C PRO A 69 -8.59 -22.28 4.78
N SER A 70 -8.40 -23.57 5.04
CA SER A 70 -7.30 -24.04 5.89
C SER A 70 -5.96 -23.96 5.17
N ASP A 71 -4.94 -23.47 5.86
CA ASP A 71 -3.55 -23.48 5.39
C ASP A 71 -2.83 -24.80 5.65
N GLU A 72 -3.48 -25.89 6.08
CA GLU A 72 -2.79 -27.14 6.47
C GLU A 72 -1.65 -27.62 5.51
N PRO A 73 -1.74 -27.50 4.17
CA PRO A 73 -0.61 -27.82 3.28
C PRO A 73 0.49 -26.74 3.17
N MET A 74 0.26 -25.50 3.62
CA MET A 74 1.19 -24.36 3.62
C MET A 74 1.27 -23.65 4.99
N TYR A 75 1.06 -24.38 6.09
CA TYR A 75 0.98 -23.79 7.42
C TYR A 75 2.32 -23.14 7.80
N MET A 76 2.30 -21.82 8.01
CA MET A 76 3.45 -21.08 8.51
C MET A 76 3.43 -21.10 10.05
N PRO A 77 4.57 -21.34 10.74
CA PRO A 77 4.63 -21.39 12.19
C PRO A 77 4.26 -20.06 12.88
N GLU A 78 4.24 -18.95 12.15
CA GLU A 78 3.83 -17.62 12.60
C GLU A 78 2.30 -17.40 12.58
N GLY A 79 1.52 -18.29 11.95
CA GLY A 79 0.06 -18.25 11.89
C GLY A 79 -0.51 -18.59 10.49
N PRO A 80 -1.85 -18.72 10.38
CA PRO A 80 -2.48 -19.05 9.10
C PRO A 80 -2.30 -17.92 8.06
N SER A 81 -1.64 -18.22 6.95
CA SER A 81 -1.49 -17.33 5.78
C SER A 81 -2.81 -17.05 5.05
N ALA A 82 -3.77 -17.97 5.08
CA ALA A 82 -5.07 -17.85 4.43
C ALA A 82 -5.83 -16.65 4.98
N LYS A 83 -5.73 -16.38 6.29
CA LYS A 83 -6.35 -15.19 6.89
C LYS A 83 -5.79 -13.88 6.37
N TYR A 84 -4.51 -13.86 5.98
CA TYR A 84 -3.85 -12.66 5.47
C TYR A 84 -4.31 -12.31 4.05
N ASN A 85 -4.61 -13.32 3.22
CA ASN A 85 -4.90 -13.14 1.80
C ASN A 85 -6.38 -13.31 1.43
N TYR A 86 -7.25 -13.66 2.37
CA TYR A 86 -8.67 -13.93 2.11
C TYR A 86 -9.56 -12.76 2.54
N GLU A 87 -9.50 -11.68 1.76
CA GLU A 87 -10.33 -10.48 1.89
C GLU A 87 -11.18 -10.25 0.63
N TYR A 88 -12.23 -9.43 0.74
CA TYR A 88 -13.01 -8.96 -0.41
C TYR A 88 -13.26 -7.45 -0.33
N GLY A 89 -13.38 -6.81 -1.49
CA GLY A 89 -13.68 -5.39 -1.57
C GLY A 89 -15.15 -5.09 -1.20
N THR A 90 -15.36 -3.99 -0.50
CA THR A 90 -16.69 -3.42 -0.23
C THR A 90 -16.68 -1.96 -0.66
N GLY A 91 -17.86 -1.44 -0.98
CA GLY A 91 -18.01 -0.05 -1.37
C GLY A 91 -19.38 0.47 -1.00
N ARG A 92 -19.44 1.71 -0.57
CA ARG A 92 -20.70 2.42 -0.32
C ARG A 92 -20.59 3.87 -0.72
N TYR A 93 -21.71 4.50 -1.04
CA TYR A 93 -21.74 5.90 -1.43
C TYR A 93 -22.98 6.61 -0.89
N ILE A 94 -22.88 7.92 -0.74
CA ILE A 94 -23.99 8.79 -0.35
C ILE A 94 -23.93 10.05 -1.21
N SER A 95 -25.09 10.56 -1.61
CA SER A 95 -25.24 11.81 -2.34
C SER A 95 -26.40 12.64 -1.80
N SER A 96 -26.49 13.90 -2.22
CA SER A 96 -27.62 14.77 -1.86
C SER A 96 -28.97 14.26 -2.37
N ALA A 97 -28.96 13.40 -3.40
CA ALA A 97 -30.16 12.82 -4.00
C ALA A 97 -30.62 11.53 -3.30
N LEU A 98 -29.83 10.98 -2.37
CA LEU A 98 -30.08 9.69 -1.74
C LEU A 98 -30.44 9.84 -0.27
N GLN A 99 -31.33 8.97 0.21
CA GLN A 99 -31.60 8.83 1.65
C GLN A 99 -30.62 7.83 2.26
N GLY A 100 -29.51 8.35 2.78
CA GLY A 100 -28.49 7.54 3.46
C GLY A 100 -27.52 6.84 2.52
N TRP A 101 -26.63 6.05 3.11
CA TRP A 101 -25.62 5.27 2.40
C TRP A 101 -26.26 4.17 1.55
N GLN A 102 -25.75 4.00 0.34
CA GLN A 102 -26.09 2.92 -0.57
C GLN A 102 -24.86 2.02 -0.73
N GLU A 103 -25.06 0.72 -0.64
CA GLU A 103 -24.01 -0.27 -0.88
C GLU A 103 -23.79 -0.44 -2.39
N ILE A 104 -22.55 -0.71 -2.78
CA ILE A 104 -22.17 -1.02 -4.16
C ILE A 104 -22.28 -2.54 -4.34
N GLU A 105 -23.22 -2.97 -5.18
CA GLU A 105 -23.31 -4.36 -5.61
C GLU A 105 -22.38 -4.59 -6.81
N ALA A 106 -21.32 -5.36 -6.61
CA ALA A 106 -20.38 -5.75 -7.66
C ALA A 106 -20.08 -7.25 -7.59
N PRO A 107 -19.84 -7.92 -8.74
CA PRO A 107 -19.39 -9.30 -8.74
C PRO A 107 -18.10 -9.46 -7.94
N ARG A 108 -18.07 -10.48 -7.06
CA ARG A 108 -16.85 -10.84 -6.34
C ARG A 108 -15.90 -11.54 -7.30
N HIS A 109 -14.68 -11.04 -7.36
CA HIS A 109 -13.55 -11.71 -7.99
C HIS A 109 -12.52 -12.05 -6.92
N ASP A 110 -11.97 -13.27 -6.95
CA ASP A 110 -10.75 -13.55 -6.21
C ASP A 110 -9.62 -12.73 -6.83
N CYS A 111 -9.05 -11.79 -6.06
CA CYS A 111 -8.13 -10.79 -6.61
C CYS A 111 -6.82 -11.42 -7.10
N TRP A 112 -6.37 -12.51 -6.47
CA TRP A 112 -5.16 -13.22 -6.84
C TRP A 112 -5.35 -14.01 -8.13
N ALA A 113 -6.43 -14.80 -8.22
CA ALA A 113 -6.77 -15.52 -9.43
C ALA A 113 -7.02 -14.55 -10.59
N HIS A 114 -7.69 -13.42 -10.34
CA HIS A 114 -7.93 -12.39 -11.36
C HIS A 114 -6.61 -11.76 -11.86
N GLN A 115 -5.67 -11.46 -10.96
CA GLN A 115 -4.35 -10.95 -11.36
C GLN A 115 -3.56 -11.97 -12.18
N CYS A 116 -3.58 -13.25 -11.80
CA CYS A 116 -2.93 -14.31 -12.58
C CYS A 116 -3.57 -14.49 -13.96
N GLN A 117 -4.91 -14.49 -14.04
CA GLN A 117 -5.62 -14.61 -15.31
C GLN A 117 -5.34 -13.42 -16.22
N GLU A 118 -5.33 -12.20 -15.67
CA GLU A 118 -4.97 -11.00 -16.42
C GLU A 118 -3.55 -11.08 -16.99
N ALA A 119 -2.59 -11.58 -16.22
CA ALA A 119 -1.23 -11.78 -16.70
C ALA A 119 -1.16 -12.80 -17.85
N ILE A 120 -1.91 -13.89 -17.77
CA ILE A 120 -2.03 -14.88 -18.85
C ILE A 120 -2.62 -14.23 -20.10
N ASP A 121 -3.75 -13.54 -19.95
CA ASP A 121 -4.45 -12.93 -21.08
C ASP A 121 -3.60 -11.84 -21.77
N TRP A 122 -2.75 -11.14 -21.01
CA TRP A 122 -1.80 -10.19 -21.57
C TRP A 122 -0.68 -10.87 -22.36
N VAL A 123 -0.07 -11.92 -21.78
CA VAL A 123 1.00 -12.70 -22.46
C VAL A 123 0.48 -13.40 -23.73
N GLU A 124 -0.78 -13.86 -23.71
CA GLU A 124 -1.44 -14.48 -24.86
C GLU A 124 -1.99 -13.47 -25.87
N GLY A 125 -1.85 -12.16 -25.62
CA GLY A 125 -2.29 -11.10 -26.52
C GLY A 125 -3.82 -10.93 -26.61
N LYS A 126 -4.58 -11.47 -25.66
CA LYS A 126 -6.03 -11.27 -25.57
C LYS A 126 -6.39 -9.88 -25.05
N ILE A 127 -5.49 -9.27 -24.27
CA ILE A 127 -5.61 -7.89 -23.79
C ILE A 127 -4.32 -7.11 -24.06
N ASP A 128 -4.46 -5.83 -24.37
CA ASP A 128 -3.33 -4.92 -24.63
C ASP A 128 -2.85 -4.21 -23.35
N LYS A 129 -3.79 -3.86 -22.46
CA LYS A 129 -3.53 -3.04 -21.27
C LYS A 129 -4.05 -3.72 -20.00
N PRO A 130 -3.21 -4.49 -19.30
CA PRO A 130 -3.61 -5.08 -18.02
C PRO A 130 -3.85 -4.00 -16.96
N ILE A 131 -4.74 -4.27 -16.01
CA ILE A 131 -4.97 -3.46 -14.82
C ILE A 131 -3.66 -3.27 -14.05
N SER A 132 -2.87 -4.34 -13.92
CA SER A 132 -1.56 -4.38 -13.23
C SER A 132 -0.38 -3.95 -14.13
N GLY A 133 -0.59 -2.97 -15.02
CA GLY A 133 0.44 -2.49 -15.96
C GLY A 133 1.65 -1.81 -15.31
N ALA A 134 2.83 -1.96 -15.95
CA ALA A 134 4.09 -1.39 -15.46
C ALA A 134 4.11 0.16 -15.46
N ASP A 135 3.36 0.80 -16.36
CA ASP A 135 3.15 2.25 -16.40
C ASP A 135 2.51 2.78 -15.12
N ARG A 136 1.49 2.07 -14.62
CA ARG A 136 0.81 2.38 -13.36
C ARG A 136 1.70 2.10 -12.16
N GLY A 137 2.38 0.96 -12.15
CA GLY A 137 3.36 0.63 -11.10
C GLY A 137 4.46 1.69 -10.99
N ARG A 138 5.00 2.13 -12.13
CA ARG A 138 5.98 3.23 -12.18
C ARG A 138 5.39 4.53 -11.66
N ALA A 139 4.18 4.92 -12.08
CA ALA A 139 3.53 6.16 -11.64
C ALA A 139 3.30 6.18 -10.12
N VAL A 140 2.78 5.09 -9.55
CA VAL A 140 2.58 4.94 -8.11
C VAL A 140 3.92 5.05 -7.37
N GLN A 141 4.94 4.31 -7.81
CA GLN A 141 6.27 4.37 -7.21
C GLN A 141 6.85 5.79 -7.24
N GLU A 142 6.73 6.49 -8.37
CA GLU A 142 7.25 7.85 -8.53
C GLU A 142 6.54 8.84 -7.59
N VAL A 143 5.22 8.72 -7.42
CA VAL A 143 4.43 9.52 -6.47
C VAL A 143 4.88 9.26 -5.03
N MET A 144 5.00 7.98 -4.63
CA MET A 144 5.42 7.63 -3.26
C MET A 144 6.84 8.15 -2.95
N MET A 145 7.78 7.97 -3.87
CA MET A 145 9.13 8.50 -3.72
C MET A 145 9.16 10.03 -3.69
N ALA A 146 8.32 10.72 -4.47
CA ALA A 146 8.21 12.17 -4.44
C ALA A 146 7.67 12.69 -3.10
N LEU A 147 6.81 11.94 -2.41
CA LEU A 147 6.34 12.27 -1.07
C LEU A 147 7.48 12.17 -0.03
N PHE A 148 8.28 11.10 -0.06
CA PHE A 148 9.46 11.00 0.80
C PHE A 148 10.52 12.06 0.48
N GLU A 149 10.75 12.36 -0.80
CA GLU A 149 11.64 13.44 -1.22
C GLU A 149 11.14 14.81 -0.74
N SER A 150 9.82 15.00 -0.73
CA SER A 150 9.19 16.20 -0.17
C SER A 150 9.43 16.31 1.33
N ALA A 151 9.31 15.21 2.09
CA ALA A 151 9.63 15.18 3.50
C ALA A 151 11.10 15.53 3.75
N ARG A 152 12.02 14.94 2.99
CA ARG A 152 13.47 15.18 3.07
C ARG A 152 13.85 16.64 2.79
N LYS A 153 13.29 17.23 1.74
CA LYS A 153 13.60 18.61 1.34
C LYS A 153 12.72 19.67 2.00
N LYS A 154 11.69 19.27 2.75
CA LYS A 154 10.70 20.15 3.39
C LYS A 154 10.05 21.13 2.41
N GLN A 155 9.77 20.66 1.18
CA GLN A 155 9.19 21.48 0.12
C GLN A 155 8.36 20.65 -0.87
N ARG A 156 7.57 21.32 -1.70
CA ARG A 156 6.85 20.69 -2.82
C ARG A 156 7.84 20.12 -3.84
N ILE A 157 7.57 18.90 -4.31
CA ILE A 157 8.27 18.26 -5.42
C ILE A 157 7.39 18.32 -6.66
N TYR A 158 7.99 18.74 -7.78
CA TYR A 158 7.35 18.73 -9.08
C TYR A 158 7.83 17.50 -9.87
N MET A 159 6.88 16.85 -10.53
CA MET A 159 7.15 15.67 -11.36
C MET A 159 7.74 16.11 -12.72
N PRO A 160 8.59 15.29 -13.37
CA PRO A 160 9.05 13.99 -12.90
C PRO A 160 10.10 14.10 -11.78
N LEU A 161 10.11 13.11 -10.89
CA LEU A 161 11.07 13.02 -9.79
C LEU A 161 12.49 12.96 -10.34
N LYS A 162 13.37 13.82 -9.81
CA LYS A 162 14.79 13.88 -10.24
C LYS A 162 15.71 12.99 -9.41
N THR A 163 15.30 12.67 -8.19
CA THR A 163 16.08 11.80 -7.29
C THR A 163 15.91 10.36 -7.74
N GLY A 164 17.00 9.72 -8.18
CA GLY A 164 17.01 8.33 -8.68
C GLY A 164 17.28 7.26 -7.62
N VAL A 165 17.39 7.64 -6.35
CA VAL A 165 17.63 6.75 -5.20
C VAL A 165 16.52 6.93 -4.17
N ASN A 166 16.39 5.98 -3.23
CA ASN A 166 15.35 6.03 -2.20
C ASN A 166 15.55 7.25 -1.27
N PRO A 167 14.62 8.22 -1.22
CA PRO A 167 14.77 9.40 -0.37
C PRO A 167 14.71 9.12 1.13
N LEU A 168 14.02 8.04 1.55
CA LEU A 168 14.01 7.61 2.96
C LEU A 168 15.39 7.11 3.39
N ASN A 169 16.08 6.33 2.53
CA ASN A 169 17.46 5.91 2.79
C ASN A 169 18.37 7.12 2.94
N LEU A 170 18.25 8.11 2.05
CA LEU A 170 19.05 9.33 2.12
C LEU A 170 18.84 10.09 3.45
N MET A 171 17.60 10.13 3.97
CA MET A 171 17.32 10.76 5.26
C MET A 171 17.99 9.99 6.42
N VAL A 172 17.90 8.66 6.41
CA VAL A 172 18.48 7.80 7.45
C VAL A 172 20.00 7.86 7.42
N GLU A 173 20.64 7.70 6.26
CA GLU A 173 22.10 7.73 6.09
C GLU A 173 22.70 9.08 6.49
N LYS A 174 21.97 10.19 6.25
CA LYS A 174 22.38 11.53 6.65
C LYS A 174 22.16 11.82 8.15
N GLY A 175 21.41 10.97 8.85
CA GLY A 175 21.03 11.17 10.25
C GLY A 175 19.90 12.18 10.44
N ASP A 176 19.11 12.46 9.40
CA ASP A 176 17.95 13.38 9.49
C ASP A 176 16.76 12.74 10.24
N LEU A 177 16.77 11.41 10.41
CA LEU A 177 15.74 10.63 11.12
C LEU A 177 16.37 9.72 12.19
N PRO A 178 16.84 10.28 13.32
CA PRO A 178 17.42 9.51 14.41
C PRO A 178 16.35 8.64 15.09
N VAL A 179 16.70 7.39 15.42
CA VAL A 179 15.81 6.50 16.18
C VAL A 179 15.84 6.87 17.66
N GLU A 180 14.67 6.86 18.30
CA GLU A 180 14.52 6.99 19.74
C GLU A 180 14.66 5.62 20.42
N TRP A 181 14.15 4.57 19.77
CA TRP A 181 14.16 3.19 20.27
C TRP A 181 15.03 2.30 19.36
N PRO A 182 16.32 2.12 19.70
CA PRO A 182 17.23 1.32 18.90
C PRO A 182 16.90 -0.17 18.99
N GLY A 183 17.34 -0.92 17.98
CA GLY A 183 17.13 -2.36 17.86
C GLY A 183 16.46 -2.68 16.54
N ARG A 184 17.27 -3.05 15.55
CA ARG A 184 16.82 -3.32 14.18
C ARG A 184 15.72 -4.38 14.17
N ARG A 185 14.55 -4.03 13.61
CA ARG A 185 13.41 -4.94 13.50
C ARG A 185 12.91 -5.04 12.08
N GLU A 186 12.82 -6.27 11.59
CA GLU A 186 12.22 -6.57 10.30
C GLU A 186 10.70 -6.78 10.48
N VAL A 187 9.89 -5.89 9.89
CA VAL A 187 8.42 -5.85 10.04
C VAL A 187 7.62 -6.85 9.18
N ARG A 188 8.19 -7.44 8.13
CA ARG A 188 7.63 -8.48 7.24
C ARG A 188 8.35 -9.82 7.24
N SER A 189 9.35 -10.02 8.10
CA SER A 189 10.11 -11.28 8.25
C SER A 189 9.28 -12.49 8.64
N ARG A 190 8.04 -12.28 9.12
CA ARG A 190 7.05 -13.33 9.39
C ARG A 190 6.36 -13.89 8.15
N LEU A 191 6.40 -13.19 7.00
CA LEU A 191 5.65 -13.54 5.78
C LEU A 191 6.52 -14.15 4.67
N ILE A 192 7.85 -14.13 4.82
CA ILE A 192 8.80 -14.62 3.81
C ILE A 192 9.82 -15.51 4.51
N ARG A 193 9.61 -16.83 4.46
CA ARG A 193 10.64 -17.84 4.77
C ARG A 193 10.55 -18.94 3.72
N GLY A 194 11.65 -19.19 3.01
CA GLY A 194 11.70 -20.18 1.93
C GLY A 194 13.01 -20.24 1.15
N GLU A 195 13.81 -19.18 1.16
CA GLU A 195 15.19 -19.19 0.67
C GLU A 195 16.09 -18.63 1.79
N GLY A 196 17.29 -19.18 1.97
CA GLY A 196 18.19 -18.89 3.11
C GLY A 196 18.59 -17.42 3.22
N MET A 197 17.74 -16.60 3.85
CA MET A 197 17.93 -15.17 4.02
C MET A 197 18.85 -14.88 5.22
N SER A 198 20.15 -15.11 5.08
CA SER A 198 21.17 -14.56 5.98
C SER A 198 21.50 -13.12 5.56
N TRP A 199 20.73 -12.13 5.99
CA TRP A 199 21.06 -10.71 5.74
C TRP A 199 22.10 -10.14 6.71
N HIS A 200 22.78 -11.00 7.45
CA HIS A 200 23.82 -10.65 8.42
C HIS A 200 24.99 -11.65 8.35
N GLU A 201 25.66 -11.73 7.21
CA GLU A 201 27.07 -12.15 7.14
C GLU A 201 27.79 -11.31 6.08
N SER A 202 28.24 -10.13 6.50
CA SER A 202 29.42 -9.42 6.01
C SER A 202 29.73 -8.27 6.94
#